data_AF-A0A7X7PKT0-F1
#
_entry.id   AF-A0A7X7PKT0-F1
#
_cell.length_a   1.000
_cell.length_b   1.000
_cell.length_c   1.000
_cell.angle_alpha   90.00
_cell.angle_beta   90.00
_cell.angle_gamma   90.00
#
_symmetry.space_group_name_H-M   'P 1'
#
loop_
_entity.id
_entity.type
_entity.pdbx_description
1 polymer ?
#
loop_
_entity_poly.entity_id
_entity_poly.type
_entity_poly.pdbx_seq_one_letter_code
_entity_poly.pdbx_strand_id
1 'polypeptide(L)'
;MKLWPSRRGILHSVRTFEVRGSYAVIVTHCDKQMVVHDSKTSRAARWLRNKWFQEACPQCRIPEWKLQKYGATHFTHGYGSLLREVTDGSPPEESR
;
A
#
# COMPACT_ATOMS: atom_id res chain seq x y z
N MET A 1 2.50 -3.51 0.03
CA MET A 1 1.07 -3.58 0.41
C MET A 1 0.23 -3.89 -0.82
N LYS A 2 -0.71 -4.84 -0.74
CA LYS A 2 -1.58 -5.27 -1.87
C LYS A 2 -2.89 -4.45 -1.91
N LEU A 3 -2.79 -3.18 -2.30
CA LEU A 3 -3.93 -2.27 -2.44
C LEU A 3 -3.89 -1.62 -3.82
N TRP A 4 -5.06 -1.39 -4.41
CA TRP A 4 -5.17 -0.78 -5.73
C TRP A 4 -6.34 0.20 -5.84
N PRO A 5 -6.09 1.45 -6.25
CA PRO A 5 -7.17 2.39 -6.50
C PRO A 5 -7.83 2.15 -7.86
N SER A 6 -9.16 2.12 -7.87
CA SER A 6 -9.95 2.17 -9.10
C SER A 6 -9.96 3.59 -9.68
N ARG A 7 -10.29 3.73 -10.97
CA ARG A 7 -10.40 5.03 -11.67
C ARG A 7 -11.34 6.02 -10.96
N ARG A 8 -12.32 5.50 -10.21
CA ARG A 8 -13.34 6.26 -9.46
C ARG A 8 -12.89 6.86 -8.13
N GLY A 9 -11.72 6.50 -7.59
CA GLY A 9 -11.35 6.93 -6.23
C GLY A 9 -11.45 5.84 -5.17
N ILE A 10 -11.96 4.66 -5.54
CA ILE A 10 -12.25 3.58 -4.59
C ILE A 10 -11.01 2.71 -4.41
N LEU A 11 -10.55 2.55 -3.17
CA LEU A 11 -9.41 1.70 -2.82
C LEU A 11 -9.86 0.24 -2.65
N HIS A 12 -9.24 -0.68 -3.37
CA HIS A 12 -9.53 -2.11 -3.32
C HIS A 12 -8.36 -2.90 -2.72
N SER A 13 -8.67 -3.98 -2.01
CA SER A 13 -7.68 -5.01 -1.65
C SER A 13 -7.41 -5.90 -2.86
N VAL A 14 -6.14 -6.08 -3.21
CA VAL A 14 -5.73 -6.94 -4.32
C VAL A 14 -5.58 -8.39 -3.84
N ARG A 15 -6.31 -9.30 -4.49
CA ARG A 15 -6.25 -10.74 -4.26
C ARG A 15 -5.14 -11.37 -5.11
N THR A 16 -5.19 -11.15 -6.42
CA THR A 16 -4.15 -11.60 -7.37
C THR A 16 -3.70 -10.45 -8.25
N PHE A 17 -2.45 -10.53 -8.67
CA PHE A 17 -1.81 -9.57 -9.57
C PHE A 17 -0.94 -10.37 -10.52
N GLU A 18 -1.35 -10.44 -11.78
CA GLU A 18 -0.67 -11.20 -12.82
C GLU A 18 -0.12 -10.26 -13.88
N VAL A 19 1.20 -10.19 -14.02
CA VAL A 19 1.84 -9.40 -15.08
C VAL A 19 1.89 -10.21 -16.36
N ARG A 20 1.44 -9.61 -17.46
CA ARG A 20 1.37 -10.18 -18.81
C ARG A 20 2.08 -9.24 -19.78
N GLY A 21 3.40 -9.09 -19.61
CA GLY A 21 4.22 -8.18 -20.42
C GLY A 21 3.88 -6.72 -20.15
N SER A 22 3.28 -6.02 -21.12
CA SER A 22 2.96 -4.59 -21.05
C SER A 22 1.70 -4.24 -20.25
N TYR A 23 0.94 -5.24 -19.82
CA TYR A 23 -0.23 -5.09 -18.98
C TYR A 23 -0.20 -6.06 -17.81
N ALA A 24 -0.94 -5.74 -16.75
CA ALA A 24 -1.17 -6.59 -15.61
C ALA A 24 -2.69 -6.76 -15.40
N VAL A 25 -3.08 -7.96 -15.03
CA VAL A 25 -4.44 -8.32 -14.65
C VAL A 25 -4.49 -8.36 -13.13
N ILE A 26 -5.34 -7.53 -12.56
CA ILE A 26 -5.54 -7.43 -11.12
C ILE A 26 -6.91 -8.01 -10.81
N VAL A 27 -6.97 -8.95 -9.88
CA VAL A 27 -8.22 -9.41 -9.29
C VAL A 27 -8.29 -8.89 -7.86
N THR A 28 -9.35 -8.17 -7.54
CA THR A 28 -9.58 -7.66 -6.19
C THR A 28 -10.26 -8.70 -5.31
N HIS A 29 -10.30 -8.45 -4.00
CA HIS A 29 -11.05 -9.28 -3.05
C HIS A 29 -12.57 -9.20 -3.22
N CYS A 30 -13.09 -8.21 -3.95
CA CYS A 30 -14.50 -8.16 -4.33
C CYS A 30 -14.75 -8.75 -5.73
N ASP A 31 -13.84 -9.62 -6.19
CA ASP A 31 -13.88 -10.34 -7.46
C ASP A 31 -13.99 -9.43 -8.70
N LYS A 32 -13.59 -8.16 -8.58
CA LYS A 32 -13.46 -7.27 -9.72
C LYS A 32 -12.12 -7.52 -10.40
N GLN A 33 -12.19 -7.82 -11.69
CA GLN A 33 -11.01 -7.91 -12.54
C GLN A 33 -10.77 -6.58 -13.25
N MET A 34 -9.52 -6.14 -13.26
CA MET A 34 -9.10 -4.94 -13.99
C MET A 34 -7.79 -5.18 -14.72
N VAL A 35 -7.75 -4.75 -15.97
CA VAL A 35 -6.53 -4.75 -16.78
C VAL A 35 -5.91 -3.37 -16.70
N VAL A 36 -4.63 -3.32 -16.33
CA VAL A 36 -3.86 -2.08 -16.18
C VAL A 36 -2.60 -2.18 -17.01
N HIS A 37 -2.15 -1.07 -17.60
CA HIS A 37 -0.85 -1.04 -18.26
C HIS A 37 0.27 -0.84 -17.24
N ASP A 38 1.42 -1.47 -17.49
CA ASP A 38 2.63 -1.21 -16.72
C ASP A 38 3.25 0.12 -17.16
N SER A 39 2.68 1.21 -16.64
CA SER A 39 3.14 2.57 -16.93
C SER A 39 3.29 3.39 -15.66
N LYS A 40 4.48 3.99 -15.50
CA LYS A 40 4.84 4.90 -14.40
C LYS A 40 4.08 6.23 -14.44
N THR A 41 3.59 6.63 -15.61
CA THR A 41 2.82 7.87 -15.83
C THR A 41 1.31 7.65 -15.75
N SER A 42 0.87 6.41 -15.51
CA SER A 42 -0.55 6.10 -15.40
C SER A 42 -1.21 6.82 -14.22
N ARG A 43 -2.52 7.07 -14.35
CA ARG A 43 -3.34 7.67 -13.28
C ARG A 43 -3.25 6.85 -11.98
N ALA A 44 -3.31 5.51 -12.08
CA ALA A 44 -3.20 4.63 -10.94
C ALA A 44 -1.82 4.74 -10.26
N ALA A 45 -0.73 4.79 -11.04
CA ALA A 45 0.62 4.99 -10.48
C ALA A 45 0.76 6.34 -9.77
N ARG A 46 0.20 7.42 -10.33
CA ARG A 46 0.18 8.74 -9.67
C ARG A 46 -0.61 8.70 -8.36
N TRP A 47 -1.75 8.02 -8.35
CA TRP A 47 -2.59 7.90 -7.16
C TRP A 47 -1.96 7.04 -6.07
N LEU A 48 -1.28 5.96 -6.43
CA LEU A 48 -0.50 5.15 -5.49
C LEU A 48 0.64 5.97 -4.87
N ARG A 49 1.36 6.77 -5.68
CA ARG A 49 2.42 7.66 -5.18
C ARG A 49 1.91 8.74 -4.24
N ASN A 50 0.83 9.42 -4.63
CA ASN A 50 0.25 10.51 -3.84
C ASN A 50 -0.74 10.03 -2.76
N LYS A 51 -0.97 8.70 -2.67
CA LYS A 51 -2.00 8.06 -1.83
C LYS A 51 -3.39 8.67 -1.98
N TRP A 52 -3.76 9.03 -3.21
CA TRP A 52 -5.08 9.57 -3.48
C TRP A 52 -6.11 8.45 -3.56
N PHE A 53 -7.05 8.48 -2.63
CA PHE A 53 -8.28 7.70 -2.64
C PHE A 53 -9.39 8.54 -1.99
N GLN A 54 -10.62 8.35 -2.44
CA GLN A 54 -11.80 8.99 -1.85
C GLN A 54 -12.41 8.11 -0.77
N GLU A 55 -12.51 6.81 -1.03
CA GLU A 55 -13.17 5.86 -0.15
C GLU A 55 -12.55 4.46 -0.26
N ALA A 56 -12.66 3.66 0.79
CA ALA A 56 -12.30 2.24 0.75
C ALA A 56 -13.49 1.41 0.25
N CYS A 57 -13.22 0.37 -0.54
CA CYS A 57 -14.28 -0.49 -1.04
C CYS A 57 -14.97 -1.24 0.11
N PRO A 58 -16.30 -1.07 0.32
CA PRO A 58 -17.01 -1.72 1.42
C PRO A 58 -17.02 -3.25 1.27
N GLN A 59 -17.07 -3.75 0.03
CA GLN A 59 -17.07 -5.18 -0.28
C GLN A 59 -15.72 -5.84 -0.01
N CYS A 60 -14.60 -5.12 -0.20
CA CYS A 60 -13.28 -5.65 0.10
C CYS A 60 -12.99 -5.75 1.60
N ARG A 61 -13.85 -5.15 2.45
CA ARG A 61 -13.71 -5.09 3.92
C ARG A 61 -12.27 -4.88 4.36
N ILE A 62 -11.67 -3.81 3.83
CA ILE A 62 -10.27 -3.48 4.10
C ILE A 62 -10.16 -3.14 5.59
N PRO A 63 -9.33 -3.86 6.37
CA PRO A 63 -9.17 -3.56 7.78
C PRO A 63 -8.62 -2.14 7.98
N GLU A 64 -9.10 -1.45 9.01
CA GLU A 64 -8.73 -0.06 9.30
C GLU A 64 -7.22 0.12 9.47
N TRP A 65 -6.54 -0.79 10.17
CA TRP A 65 -5.08 -0.76 10.33
C TRP A 65 -4.33 -0.78 9.00
N LYS A 66 -4.89 -1.41 7.95
CA LYS A 66 -4.29 -1.47 6.62
C LYS A 66 -4.49 -0.15 5.87
N LEU A 67 -5.63 0.52 6.05
CA LEU A 67 -5.88 1.87 5.54
C LEU A 67 -4.96 2.89 6.22
N GLN A 68 -4.84 2.84 7.54
CA GLN A 68 -3.94 3.70 8.31
C GLN A 68 -2.49 3.53 7.86
N LYS A 69 -2.00 2.29 7.74
CA LYS A 69 -0.62 2.04 7.27
C LYS A 69 -0.43 2.43 5.80
N TYR A 70 -1.47 2.36 4.97
CA TYR A 70 -1.43 2.86 3.59
C TYR A 70 -1.37 4.40 3.54
N GLY A 71 -2.06 5.10 4.43
CA GLY A 71 -1.95 6.56 4.59
C GLY A 71 -0.60 6.97 5.17
N ALA A 72 -0.19 6.37 6.29
CA ALA A 72 0.97 6.75 7.09
C ALA A 72 2.34 6.55 6.41
N THR A 73 2.43 5.68 5.40
CA THR A 73 3.67 5.44 4.64
C THR A 73 4.02 6.60 3.69
N HIS A 74 4.02 7.86 4.14
CA HIS A 74 4.58 8.95 3.36
C HIS A 74 6.02 8.55 3.02
N PHE A 75 6.30 8.33 1.73
CA PHE A 75 7.68 8.27 1.28
C PHE A 75 8.22 9.69 1.41
N THR A 76 8.69 10.05 2.61
CA THR A 76 9.59 11.16 2.79
C THR A 76 10.78 10.86 1.90
N HIS A 77 10.96 11.66 0.85
CA HIS A 77 12.09 11.61 -0.06
C HIS A 77 13.34 12.11 0.71
N GLY A 78 13.75 11.39 1.75
CA GLY A 78 14.75 11.85 2.72
C GLY A 78 15.19 10.80 3.74
N TYR A 79 15.17 9.50 3.42
CA TYR A 79 15.86 8.50 4.25
C TYR A 79 17.28 8.25 3.72
N GLY A 80 18.08 9.31 3.69
CA GLY A 80 19.53 9.23 3.79
C GLY A 80 19.89 9.45 5.26
N SER A 81 20.72 8.57 5.81
CA SER A 81 21.30 8.59 7.16
C SER A 81 20.36 8.45 8.37
N LEU A 82 20.00 7.21 8.72
CA LEU A 82 20.08 6.80 10.14
C LEU A 82 20.34 5.30 10.22
N LEU A 83 21.59 4.90 9.98
CA LEU A 83 22.13 3.66 10.51
C LEU A 83 22.99 4.05 11.72
N ARG A 84 22.42 3.95 12.92
CA ARG A 84 23.18 3.89 14.18
C ARG A 84 22.64 2.71 14.97
N GLU A 85 23.29 1.58 14.68
CA GLU A 85 23.81 0.61 15.64
C GLU A 85 23.10 0.61 17.01
N VAL A 86 22.16 -0.32 17.18
CA VAL A 86 21.73 -0.74 18.52
C VAL A 86 22.77 -1.74 19.00
N THR A 87 23.69 -1.28 19.84
CA THR A 87 24.49 -2.15 20.71
C THR A 87 23.64 -2.55 21.91
N ASP A 88 23.67 -3.85 22.21
CA ASP A 88 23.11 -4.54 23.36
C ASP A 88 23.24 -3.83 24.72
N GLY A 89 22.30 -4.12 25.62
CA GLY A 89 22.62 -4.25 27.05
C GLY A 89 21.66 -3.62 28.05
N SER A 90 20.72 -4.44 28.54
CA SER A 90 20.27 -4.56 29.96
C SER A 90 18.75 -4.40 30.18
N PRO A 91 18.07 -5.38 30.82
CA PRO A 91 16.69 -5.25 31.28
C PRO A 91 16.60 -4.45 32.60
N PRO A 92 15.43 -3.86 32.92
CA PRO A 92 15.24 -3.08 34.14
C PRO A 92 15.16 -4.01 35.37
N GLU A 93 15.94 -3.67 36.41
CA GLU A 93 15.78 -4.25 37.76
C GLU A 93 14.45 -3.79 38.37
N GLU A 94 13.66 -4.76 38.81
CA GLU A 94 12.52 -4.60 39.70
C GLU A 94 12.96 -4.97 41.12
N SER A 95 12.86 -4.03 42.07
CA SER A 95 12.83 -4.39 43.49
C SER A 95 12.13 -3.32 44.35
N ARG A 96 11.12 -3.83 45.06
CA ARG A 96 10.47 -3.35 46.30
C ARG A 96 11.30 -2.46 47.22
#